data_AF-A0A0A2SX16-F1
#
_entry.id   AF-A0A0A2SX16-F1
#
_cell.length_a   1.000
_cell.length_b   1.000
_cell.length_c   1.000
_cell.angle_alpha   90.00
_cell.angle_beta   90.00
_cell.angle_gamma   90.00
#
_symmetry.space_group_name_H-M   'P 1'
#
loop_
_entity.id
_entity.type
_entity.pdbx_description
1 polymer ?
#
loop_
_entity_poly.entity_id
_entity_poly.type
_entity_poly.pdbx_seq_one_letter_code
_entity_poly.pdbx_strand_id
1 'polypeptide(L)'
;MRIFSKASDHFVIFAFLLIIFIPGIGMFLGKKAEEVRVLLNREPYQLPPINIKKIGRTDFKGIENWFVDRALFITSLSKFWSNVVYKLGTSIKPGQAILGKEEWLFLGNDYAASIDQYTGKNKPTEEEILLKLSVLKQMNDLARQNNIPFLVAIAPDKQEIYPEYLPNNIHKGSSKNRLELLQEAMLANGIDFVNLKQKEIEAKNILGKQYGDLYLKGDSHWNYLGAYAAYQAISDYMLKKGLQSRRLQFNFIRRQTTYSDLTNFLQLTHIKSNNPLPDVSNLKIDLFGRDIAGKETKLTDFQGNPNGVILVAPYENINKAIKNKQTCLLIGDSFSESLSFYFHNDFYNTVRIHSGNTSWNLSDLIQKYHPDLIVYEKVERDLLYPLVNFQITAHQVNFPKIPKQAFAVNGQIDKFKIEPDKITVQGWAYIPGLDAGKGEVYLKLATGSQTYFYSMNKIQKQSVSLAFKQDGNHLDLAGFSGTILRKDLSAGTYEVSLVVVNDNVTGEMKLPNTYMLG
;
A
#
# COMPACT_ATOMS: atom_id res chain seq x y z
N MET A 1 -64.64 4.64 -24.71
CA MET A 1 -63.26 4.11 -24.48
C MET A 1 -62.10 5.02 -24.92
N ARG A 2 -62.27 6.06 -25.75
CA ARG A 2 -61.15 6.94 -26.20
C ARG A 2 -60.78 8.14 -25.29
N ILE A 3 -61.61 8.48 -24.30
CA ILE A 3 -61.34 9.62 -23.38
C ILE A 3 -60.38 9.19 -22.26
N PHE A 4 -60.48 7.94 -21.80
CA PHE A 4 -59.57 7.38 -20.81
C PHE A 4 -58.13 7.23 -21.32
N SER A 5 -57.92 7.08 -22.64
CA SER A 5 -56.56 7.00 -23.21
C SER A 5 -55.86 8.35 -23.20
N LYS A 6 -56.52 9.44 -23.64
CA LYS A 6 -55.87 10.77 -23.67
C LYS A 6 -55.56 11.31 -22.27
N ALA A 7 -56.45 11.14 -21.29
CA ALA A 7 -56.16 11.57 -19.93
C ALA A 7 -55.02 10.75 -19.31
N SER A 8 -54.97 9.44 -19.60
CA SER A 8 -53.86 8.56 -19.25
C SER A 8 -52.55 9.00 -19.91
N ASP A 9 -52.57 9.35 -21.19
CA ASP A 9 -51.38 9.79 -21.93
C ASP A 9 -50.82 11.10 -21.36
N HIS A 10 -51.68 12.10 -21.08
CA HIS A 10 -51.24 13.34 -20.44
C HIS A 10 -50.69 13.11 -19.03
N PHE A 11 -51.32 12.21 -18.26
CA PHE A 11 -50.81 11.84 -16.94
C PHE A 11 -49.44 11.17 -17.03
N VAL A 12 -49.25 10.23 -17.94
CA VAL A 12 -47.96 9.55 -18.16
C VAL A 12 -46.88 10.55 -18.62
N ILE A 13 -47.21 11.44 -19.56
CA ILE A 13 -46.29 12.50 -20.01
C ILE A 13 -45.92 13.42 -18.84
N PHE A 14 -46.91 13.87 -18.07
CA PHE A 14 -46.67 14.72 -16.91
C PHE A 14 -45.81 14.03 -15.85
N ALA A 15 -46.11 12.77 -15.52
CA ALA A 15 -45.31 11.97 -14.60
C ALA A 15 -43.87 11.76 -15.11
N PHE A 16 -43.70 11.50 -16.41
CA PHE A 16 -42.39 11.37 -17.04
C PHE A 16 -41.58 12.66 -16.97
N LEU A 17 -42.20 13.81 -17.25
CA LEU A 17 -41.57 15.12 -17.10
C LEU A 17 -41.18 15.38 -15.64
N LEU A 18 -42.06 15.07 -14.69
CA LEU A 18 -41.72 15.17 -13.27
C LEU A 18 -40.49 14.31 -12.92
N ILE A 19 -40.44 13.05 -13.35
CA ILE A 19 -39.31 12.15 -13.06
C ILE A 19 -37.99 12.67 -13.62
N ILE A 20 -37.99 13.27 -14.82
CA ILE A 20 -36.77 13.80 -15.45
C ILE A 20 -36.33 15.13 -14.84
N PHE A 21 -37.28 16.03 -14.53
CA PHE A 21 -36.95 17.39 -14.09
C PHE A 21 -36.79 17.54 -12.57
N ILE A 22 -37.45 16.70 -11.76
CA ILE A 22 -37.35 16.76 -10.28
C ILE A 22 -35.90 16.61 -9.78
N PRO A 23 -35.07 15.66 -10.28
CA PRO A 23 -33.67 15.59 -9.88
C PRO A 23 -32.93 16.91 -10.09
N GLY A 24 -33.23 17.62 -11.19
CA GLY A 24 -32.63 18.90 -11.54
C GLY A 24 -32.98 20.06 -10.61
N ILE A 25 -34.08 19.98 -9.85
CA ILE A 25 -34.43 20.99 -8.82
C ILE A 25 -33.32 21.10 -7.77
N GLY A 26 -32.59 20.01 -7.52
CA GLY A 26 -31.47 19.97 -6.59
C GLY A 26 -30.29 20.87 -6.97
N MET A 27 -30.21 21.31 -8.22
CA MET A 27 -29.23 22.32 -8.65
C MET A 27 -29.45 23.67 -7.94
N PHE A 28 -30.68 23.98 -7.54
CA PHE A 28 -31.06 25.20 -6.84
C PHE A 28 -31.06 25.04 -5.32
N LEU A 29 -31.15 23.80 -4.84
CA LEU A 29 -31.13 23.42 -3.43
C LEU A 29 -29.76 22.82 -3.13
N GLY A 30 -28.74 23.67 -3.00
CA GLY A 30 -27.37 23.20 -2.78
C GLY A 30 -27.30 22.19 -1.63
N LYS A 31 -26.95 20.93 -1.92
CA LYS A 31 -26.64 19.97 -0.86
C LYS A 31 -25.46 20.51 -0.05
N LYS A 32 -25.54 20.37 1.27
CA LYS A 32 -24.43 20.73 2.15
C LYS A 32 -23.23 19.87 1.75
N ALA A 33 -22.06 20.49 1.63
CA ALA A 33 -20.81 19.78 1.28
C ALA A 33 -20.57 18.56 2.19
N GLU A 34 -20.99 18.67 3.45
CA GLU A 34 -20.90 17.61 4.44
C GLU A 34 -21.69 16.35 4.06
N GLU A 35 -22.86 16.49 3.44
CA GLU A 35 -23.65 15.33 2.99
C GLU A 35 -22.91 14.57 1.87
N VAL A 36 -22.28 15.29 0.94
CA VAL A 36 -21.51 14.68 -0.15
C VAL A 36 -20.28 13.95 0.40
N ARG A 37 -19.58 14.56 1.36
CA ARG A 37 -18.43 13.94 2.04
C ARG A 37 -18.82 12.66 2.77
N VAL A 38 -19.89 12.70 3.56
CA VAL A 38 -20.38 11.53 4.32
C VAL A 38 -20.86 10.41 3.39
N LEU A 39 -21.54 10.74 2.30
CA LEU A 39 -22.14 9.74 1.40
C LEU A 39 -21.17 9.16 0.38
N LEU A 40 -20.25 9.96 -0.15
CA LEU A 40 -19.40 9.59 -1.29
C LEU A 40 -17.92 9.53 -0.96
N ASN A 41 -17.53 9.84 0.29
CA ASN A 41 -16.14 9.87 0.77
C ASN A 41 -15.21 10.68 -0.14
N ARG A 42 -15.72 11.80 -0.67
CA ARG A 42 -14.97 12.74 -1.51
C ARG A 42 -15.51 14.15 -1.35
N GLU A 43 -14.69 15.12 -1.76
CA GLU A 43 -15.16 16.50 -1.91
C GLU A 43 -16.22 16.61 -3.01
N PRO A 44 -17.21 17.51 -2.85
CA PRO A 44 -18.15 17.81 -3.91
C PRO A 44 -17.44 18.43 -5.11
N TYR A 45 -17.82 18.02 -6.30
CA TYR A 45 -17.31 18.59 -7.53
C TYR A 45 -17.75 20.06 -7.65
N GLN A 46 -16.80 20.87 -8.10
CA GLN A 46 -17.02 22.24 -8.52
C GLN A 46 -17.51 22.26 -9.97
N LEU A 47 -18.30 23.27 -10.35
CA LEU A 47 -18.76 23.41 -11.72
C LEU A 47 -17.56 23.77 -12.60
N PRO A 48 -17.13 22.92 -13.56
CA PRO A 48 -16.03 23.28 -14.43
C PRO A 48 -16.44 24.41 -15.40
N PRO A 49 -15.49 25.19 -15.92
CA PRO A 49 -15.78 26.25 -16.87
C PRO A 49 -16.34 25.70 -18.18
N ILE A 50 -17.40 26.31 -18.69
CA ILE A 50 -18.02 25.92 -19.97
C ILE A 50 -17.36 26.68 -21.11
N ASN A 51 -16.71 25.97 -22.03
CA ASN A 51 -16.05 26.58 -23.19
C ASN A 51 -17.02 26.69 -24.38
N ILE A 52 -17.78 27.77 -24.42
CA ILE A 52 -18.77 28.04 -25.48
C ILE A 52 -18.15 28.22 -26.88
N LYS A 53 -16.87 28.59 -26.99
CA LYS A 53 -16.17 28.77 -28.27
C LYS A 53 -15.55 27.49 -28.81
N LYS A 54 -15.20 26.56 -27.92
CA LYS A 54 -14.63 25.25 -28.24
C LYS A 54 -15.29 24.18 -27.36
N ILE A 55 -16.53 23.85 -27.71
CA ILE A 55 -17.37 22.91 -26.95
C ILE A 55 -16.66 21.57 -26.70
N GLY A 56 -15.89 21.06 -27.67
CA GLY A 56 -15.09 19.84 -27.52
C GLY A 56 -13.95 19.91 -26.49
N ARG A 57 -13.69 21.08 -25.89
CA ARG A 57 -12.75 21.27 -24.77
C ARG A 57 -13.46 21.47 -23.42
N THR A 58 -14.79 21.37 -23.39
CA THR A 58 -15.56 21.42 -22.13
C THR A 58 -15.44 20.09 -21.39
N ASP A 59 -15.22 20.16 -20.08
CA ASP A 59 -15.19 18.98 -19.22
C ASP A 59 -16.63 18.52 -18.89
N PHE A 60 -17.26 17.84 -19.84
CA PHE A 60 -18.62 17.31 -19.67
C PHE A 60 -18.74 16.32 -18.51
N LYS A 61 -17.68 15.56 -18.23
CA LYS A 61 -17.66 14.60 -17.12
C LYS A 61 -17.63 15.33 -15.78
N GLY A 62 -16.88 16.42 -15.67
CA GLY A 62 -16.92 17.32 -14.51
C GLY A 62 -18.29 17.96 -14.30
N ILE A 63 -18.99 18.35 -15.37
CA ILE A 63 -20.36 18.89 -15.29
C ILE A 63 -21.34 17.82 -14.80
N GLU A 64 -21.28 16.60 -15.36
CA GLU A 64 -22.11 15.46 -14.93
C GLU A 64 -21.90 15.16 -13.45
N ASN A 65 -20.64 15.08 -13.03
CA ASN A 65 -20.26 14.85 -11.64
C ASN A 65 -20.77 15.95 -10.69
N TRP A 66 -20.65 17.22 -11.09
CA TRP A 66 -21.20 18.36 -10.36
C TRP A 66 -22.73 18.30 -10.23
N PHE A 67 -23.42 17.85 -11.30
CA PHE A 67 -24.87 17.65 -11.31
C PHE A 67 -25.28 16.52 -10.37
N VAL A 68 -24.61 15.37 -10.43
CA VAL A 68 -24.89 14.20 -9.58
C VAL A 68 -24.79 14.56 -8.10
N ASP A 69 -23.82 15.39 -7.70
CA ASP A 69 -23.70 15.84 -6.31
C ASP A 69 -24.96 16.59 -5.83
N ARG A 70 -25.59 17.35 -6.72
CA ARG A 70 -26.71 18.23 -6.39
C ARG A 70 -28.08 17.62 -6.69
N ALA A 71 -28.16 16.62 -7.57
CA ALA A 71 -29.41 16.02 -7.98
C ALA A 71 -30.23 15.50 -6.78
N LEU A 72 -31.51 15.89 -6.71
CA LEU A 72 -32.43 15.37 -5.69
C LEU A 72 -32.64 13.88 -5.89
N PHE A 73 -32.78 13.15 -4.79
CA PHE A 73 -33.11 11.72 -4.76
C PHE A 73 -32.13 10.77 -5.45
N ILE A 74 -31.06 11.25 -6.10
CA ILE A 74 -30.12 10.39 -6.83
C ILE A 74 -29.47 9.32 -5.93
N THR A 75 -29.21 9.66 -4.67
CA THR A 75 -28.66 8.74 -3.67
C THR A 75 -29.69 7.70 -3.24
N SER A 76 -30.94 8.11 -3.00
CA SER A 76 -32.05 7.20 -2.69
C SER A 76 -32.36 6.26 -3.86
N LEU A 77 -32.35 6.79 -5.09
CA LEU A 77 -32.56 6.01 -6.31
C LEU A 77 -31.39 5.04 -6.57
N SER A 78 -30.15 5.49 -6.36
CA SER A 78 -28.96 4.64 -6.47
C SER A 78 -28.97 3.51 -5.44
N LYS A 79 -29.33 3.80 -4.18
CA LYS A 79 -29.55 2.79 -3.14
C LYS A 79 -30.65 1.81 -3.50
N PHE A 80 -31.81 2.30 -3.96
CA PHE A 80 -32.92 1.46 -4.41
C PHE A 80 -32.48 0.53 -5.55
N TRP A 81 -31.85 1.09 -6.59
CA TRP A 81 -31.35 0.33 -7.73
C TRP A 81 -30.31 -0.69 -7.31
N SER A 82 -29.40 -0.33 -6.41
CA SER A 82 -28.41 -1.27 -5.87
C SER A 82 -29.07 -2.46 -5.16
N ASN A 83 -30.12 -2.23 -4.36
CA ASN A 83 -30.85 -3.32 -3.71
C ASN A 83 -31.61 -4.19 -4.73
N VAL A 84 -32.13 -3.62 -5.82
CA VAL A 84 -32.75 -4.40 -6.91
C VAL A 84 -31.71 -5.28 -7.59
N VAL A 85 -30.58 -4.70 -8.01
CA VAL A 85 -29.49 -5.41 -8.69
C VAL A 85 -28.87 -6.48 -7.79
N TYR A 86 -28.70 -6.20 -6.50
CA TYR A 86 -28.28 -7.17 -5.49
C TYR A 86 -29.24 -8.37 -5.41
N LYS A 87 -30.56 -8.13 -5.35
CA LYS A 87 -31.57 -9.21 -5.35
C LYS A 87 -31.58 -10.04 -6.64
N LEU A 88 -31.13 -9.45 -7.75
CA LEU A 88 -30.93 -10.16 -9.02
C LEU A 88 -29.60 -10.94 -9.07
N GLY A 89 -28.82 -10.95 -7.98
CA GLY A 89 -27.57 -11.72 -7.88
C GLY A 89 -26.38 -11.08 -8.59
N THR A 90 -26.40 -9.76 -8.83
CA THR A 90 -25.30 -9.05 -9.47
C THR A 90 -24.91 -7.77 -8.73
N SER A 91 -23.77 -7.18 -9.11
CA SER A 91 -23.22 -5.97 -8.53
C SER A 91 -23.45 -4.78 -9.46
N ILE A 92 -23.82 -3.62 -8.89
CA ILE A 92 -23.87 -2.35 -9.65
C ILE A 92 -22.46 -1.86 -10.05
N LYS A 93 -21.40 -2.39 -9.42
CA LYS A 93 -20.01 -2.04 -9.67
C LYS A 93 -19.14 -3.31 -9.60
N PRO A 94 -19.26 -4.23 -10.58
CA PRO A 94 -18.57 -5.52 -10.53
C PRO A 94 -17.04 -5.39 -10.59
N GLY A 95 -16.52 -4.28 -11.11
CA GLY A 95 -15.09 -3.94 -11.01
C GLY A 95 -14.64 -3.63 -9.59
N GLN A 96 -15.50 -3.07 -8.73
CA GLN A 96 -15.16 -2.69 -7.36
C GLN A 96 -15.48 -3.79 -6.34
N ALA A 97 -16.66 -4.38 -6.43
CA ALA A 97 -17.10 -5.43 -5.52
C ALA A 97 -17.94 -6.48 -6.24
N ILE A 98 -17.66 -7.75 -5.98
CA ILE A 98 -18.41 -8.91 -6.48
C ILE A 98 -19.28 -9.50 -5.37
N LEU A 99 -20.45 -10.03 -5.76
CA LEU A 99 -21.31 -10.77 -4.85
C LEU A 99 -20.85 -12.23 -4.78
N GLY A 100 -20.61 -12.71 -3.57
CA GLY A 100 -20.40 -14.11 -3.25
C GLY A 100 -21.67 -14.77 -2.69
N LYS A 101 -21.51 -16.01 -2.23
CA LYS A 101 -22.55 -16.78 -1.55
C LYS A 101 -22.73 -16.25 -0.13
N GLU A 102 -23.91 -16.47 0.45
CA GLU A 102 -24.19 -16.18 1.87
C GLU A 102 -23.88 -14.73 2.30
N GLU A 103 -24.19 -13.78 1.40
CA GLU A 103 -23.99 -12.34 1.57
C GLU A 103 -22.53 -11.89 1.71
N TRP A 104 -21.56 -12.75 1.39
CA TRP A 104 -20.16 -12.36 1.31
C TRP A 104 -19.94 -11.47 0.09
N LEU A 105 -19.26 -10.35 0.28
CA LEU A 105 -18.76 -9.52 -0.80
C LEU A 105 -17.26 -9.77 -0.99
N PHE A 106 -16.72 -9.63 -2.19
CA PHE A 106 -15.27 -9.64 -2.41
C PHE A 106 -14.85 -8.46 -3.27
N LEU A 107 -13.58 -8.06 -3.21
CA LEU A 107 -13.04 -7.04 -4.09
C LEU A 107 -13.12 -7.48 -5.55
N GLY A 108 -13.44 -6.56 -6.44
CA GLY A 108 -13.33 -6.76 -7.88
C GLY A 108 -11.94 -6.38 -8.41
N ASN A 109 -11.79 -6.40 -9.74
CA ASN A 109 -10.50 -6.17 -10.40
C ASN A 109 -10.03 -4.71 -10.46
N ASP A 110 -10.86 -3.73 -10.11
CA ASP A 110 -10.45 -2.32 -10.00
C ASP A 110 -9.42 -2.12 -8.88
N TYR A 111 -9.32 -3.06 -7.94
CA TYR A 111 -8.36 -3.05 -6.84
C TYR A 111 -7.27 -4.10 -7.10
N ALA A 112 -6.19 -3.66 -7.73
CA ALA A 112 -5.03 -4.49 -8.04
C ALA A 112 -5.35 -5.76 -8.83
N ALA A 113 -6.42 -5.79 -9.63
CA ALA A 113 -6.86 -6.98 -10.36
C ALA A 113 -7.00 -8.21 -9.44
N SER A 114 -7.54 -8.00 -8.22
CA SER A 114 -7.58 -9.00 -7.13
C SER A 114 -8.12 -10.37 -7.55
N ILE A 115 -9.21 -10.42 -8.33
CA ILE A 115 -9.79 -11.69 -8.82
C ILE A 115 -8.95 -12.29 -9.95
N ASP A 116 -8.40 -11.48 -10.85
CA ASP A 116 -7.53 -11.98 -11.91
C ASP A 116 -6.19 -12.49 -11.35
N GLN A 117 -5.68 -11.91 -10.27
CA GLN A 117 -4.55 -12.44 -9.53
C GLN A 117 -4.89 -13.80 -8.91
N TYR A 118 -6.03 -13.91 -8.22
CA TYR A 118 -6.48 -15.15 -7.58
C TYR A 118 -6.73 -16.29 -8.60
N THR A 119 -7.34 -15.97 -9.74
CA THR A 119 -7.63 -16.94 -10.82
C THR A 119 -6.41 -17.26 -11.69
N GLY A 120 -5.29 -16.55 -11.52
CA GLY A 120 -4.06 -16.73 -12.30
C GLY A 120 -4.10 -16.11 -13.70
N LYS A 121 -5.09 -15.24 -13.99
CA LYS A 121 -5.21 -14.49 -15.25
C LYS A 121 -4.25 -13.30 -15.30
N ASN A 122 -3.95 -12.70 -14.15
CA ASN A 122 -2.98 -11.61 -14.03
C ASN A 122 -1.64 -12.17 -13.51
N LYS A 123 -0.82 -12.68 -14.42
CA LYS A 123 0.54 -13.15 -14.09
C LYS A 123 1.49 -11.94 -14.06
N PRO A 124 2.37 -11.83 -13.05
CA PRO A 124 3.33 -10.75 -13.03
C PRO A 124 4.39 -11.00 -14.11
N THR A 125 5.09 -9.94 -14.50
CA THR A 125 6.31 -10.10 -15.29
C THR A 125 7.50 -10.33 -14.36
N GLU A 126 8.58 -10.92 -14.88
CA GLU A 126 9.82 -11.11 -14.11
C GLU A 126 10.38 -9.75 -13.64
N GLU A 127 10.21 -8.72 -14.47
CA GLU A 127 10.62 -7.35 -14.17
C GLU A 127 9.89 -6.74 -12.98
N GLU A 128 8.58 -6.98 -12.83
CA GLU A 128 7.82 -6.50 -11.67
C GLU A 128 8.35 -7.13 -10.36
N ILE A 129 8.71 -8.42 -10.41
CA ILE A 129 9.28 -9.14 -9.26
C ILE A 129 10.67 -8.56 -8.93
N LEU A 130 11.53 -8.38 -9.92
CA LEU A 130 12.89 -7.87 -9.74
C LEU A 130 12.91 -6.41 -9.24
N LEU A 131 12.01 -5.57 -9.74
CA LEU A 131 11.83 -4.21 -9.23
C LEU A 131 11.40 -4.22 -7.77
N LYS A 132 10.38 -5.00 -7.41
CA LYS A 132 9.94 -5.06 -6.02
C LYS A 132 11.01 -5.63 -5.10
N LEU A 133 11.74 -6.65 -5.56
CA LEU A 133 12.84 -7.26 -4.81
C LEU A 133 13.96 -6.26 -4.53
N SER A 134 14.38 -5.46 -5.51
CA SER A 134 15.42 -4.42 -5.32
C SER A 134 15.01 -3.45 -4.19
N VAL A 135 13.74 -3.06 -4.13
CA VAL A 135 13.22 -2.16 -3.08
C VAL A 135 13.29 -2.83 -1.71
N LEU A 136 12.87 -4.08 -1.61
CA LEU A 136 12.92 -4.83 -0.35
C LEU A 136 14.37 -5.10 0.10
N LYS A 137 15.30 -5.34 -0.83
CA LYS A 137 16.74 -5.43 -0.55
C LYS A 137 17.26 -4.15 0.07
N GLN A 138 16.93 -2.99 -0.52
CA GLN A 138 17.37 -1.69 0.00
C GLN A 138 16.83 -1.41 1.40
N MET A 139 15.55 -1.70 1.64
CA MET A 139 14.96 -1.58 2.98
C MET A 139 15.65 -2.51 3.99
N ASN A 140 15.87 -3.77 3.61
CA ASN A 140 16.54 -4.77 4.45
C ASN A 140 18.00 -4.40 4.74
N ASP A 141 18.74 -3.91 3.76
CA ASP A 141 20.13 -3.47 3.92
C ASP A 141 20.24 -2.27 4.84
N LEU A 142 19.35 -1.29 4.69
CA LEU A 142 19.31 -0.13 5.57
C LEU A 142 18.99 -0.53 7.02
N ALA A 143 18.03 -1.43 7.21
CA ALA A 143 17.71 -1.97 8.53
C ALA A 143 18.90 -2.74 9.14
N ARG A 144 19.54 -3.62 8.36
CA ARG A 144 20.72 -4.41 8.76
C ARG A 144 21.90 -3.53 9.14
N GLN A 145 22.17 -2.46 8.40
CA GLN A 145 23.23 -1.50 8.72
C GLN A 145 23.02 -0.81 10.09
N ASN A 146 21.76 -0.70 10.53
CA ASN A 146 21.39 -0.16 11.83
C ASN A 146 21.15 -1.24 12.90
N ASN A 147 21.44 -2.52 12.59
CA ASN A 147 21.19 -3.68 13.47
C ASN A 147 19.71 -3.87 13.85
N ILE A 148 18.80 -3.55 12.93
CA ILE A 148 17.35 -3.63 13.15
C ILE A 148 16.79 -4.81 12.35
N PRO A 149 16.10 -5.79 12.97
CA PRO A 149 15.34 -6.80 12.26
C PRO A 149 14.28 -6.16 11.35
N PHE A 150 14.24 -6.60 10.10
CA PHE A 150 13.25 -6.19 9.10
C PHE A 150 12.37 -7.39 8.74
N LEU A 151 11.05 -7.24 8.85
CA LEU A 151 10.08 -8.28 8.52
C LEU A 151 9.09 -7.78 7.47
N VAL A 152 8.91 -8.55 6.40
CA VAL A 152 7.78 -8.39 5.48
C VAL A 152 6.61 -9.28 5.95
N ALA A 153 5.51 -8.67 6.40
CA ALA A 153 4.29 -9.38 6.79
C ALA A 153 3.24 -9.27 5.69
N ILE A 154 2.86 -10.42 5.13
CA ILE A 154 2.00 -10.48 3.94
C ILE A 154 0.61 -10.92 4.36
N ALA A 155 -0.35 -9.99 4.32
CA ALA A 155 -1.75 -10.29 4.62
C ALA A 155 -2.43 -10.94 3.41
N PRO A 156 -3.17 -12.06 3.60
CA PRO A 156 -3.88 -12.72 2.51
C PRO A 156 -5.13 -11.93 2.13
N ASP A 157 -5.52 -11.99 0.86
CA ASP A 157 -6.84 -11.52 0.45
C ASP A 157 -7.93 -12.42 1.03
N LYS A 158 -9.12 -11.85 1.20
CA LYS A 158 -10.28 -12.57 1.74
C LYS A 158 -10.62 -13.83 0.93
N GLN A 159 -10.44 -13.81 -0.39
CA GLN A 159 -10.66 -14.98 -1.24
C GLN A 159 -9.68 -16.14 -1.02
N GLU A 160 -8.50 -15.90 -0.44
CA GLU A 160 -7.56 -16.98 -0.09
C GLU A 160 -7.99 -17.71 1.18
N ILE A 161 -8.71 -17.03 2.08
CA ILE A 161 -9.17 -17.56 3.38
C ILE A 161 -10.59 -18.10 3.30
N TYR A 162 -11.43 -17.49 2.47
CA TYR A 162 -12.85 -17.82 2.32
C TYR A 162 -13.26 -18.14 0.87
N PRO A 163 -12.55 -19.04 0.17
CA PRO A 163 -12.86 -19.39 -1.21
C PRO A 163 -14.23 -20.06 -1.36
N GLU A 164 -14.75 -20.72 -0.32
CA GLU A 164 -16.04 -21.41 -0.36
C GLU A 164 -17.23 -20.46 -0.62
N TYR A 165 -17.08 -19.18 -0.29
CA TYR A 165 -18.10 -18.16 -0.50
C TYR A 165 -17.94 -17.42 -1.83
N LEU A 166 -16.93 -17.74 -2.65
CA LEU A 166 -16.84 -17.19 -4.00
C LEU A 166 -17.94 -17.74 -4.91
N PRO A 167 -18.33 -16.98 -5.96
CA PRO A 167 -19.12 -17.49 -7.08
C PRO A 167 -18.53 -18.77 -7.68
N ASN A 168 -19.41 -19.68 -8.12
CA ASN A 168 -19.00 -20.99 -8.67
C ASN A 168 -18.12 -20.91 -9.92
N ASN A 169 -18.07 -19.77 -10.61
CA ASN A 169 -17.25 -19.57 -11.81
C ASN A 169 -15.88 -18.94 -11.50
N ILE A 170 -15.57 -18.66 -10.24
CA ILE A 170 -14.27 -18.14 -9.79
C ILE A 170 -13.55 -19.25 -9.05
N HIS A 171 -12.45 -19.71 -9.65
CA HIS A 171 -11.60 -20.76 -9.09
C HIS A 171 -10.17 -20.28 -8.99
N LYS A 172 -9.47 -20.74 -7.96
CA LYS A 172 -8.06 -20.46 -7.79
C LYS A 172 -7.26 -21.02 -8.98
N GLY A 173 -6.34 -20.21 -9.50
CA GLY A 173 -5.40 -20.65 -10.52
C GLY A 173 -4.44 -21.73 -9.99
N SER A 174 -4.02 -22.65 -10.86
CA SER A 174 -3.11 -23.76 -10.53
C SER A 174 -1.63 -23.44 -10.76
N SER A 175 -1.31 -22.35 -11.47
CA SER A 175 0.06 -21.94 -11.74
C SER A 175 0.65 -21.16 -10.56
N LYS A 176 1.99 -21.20 -10.42
CA LYS A 176 2.67 -20.32 -9.47
C LYS A 176 2.22 -18.87 -9.65
N ASN A 177 1.84 -18.22 -8.56
CA ASN A 177 1.36 -16.85 -8.60
C ASN A 177 2.49 -15.84 -8.27
N ARG A 178 2.20 -14.55 -8.40
CA ARG A 178 3.19 -13.49 -8.16
C ARG A 178 3.76 -13.48 -6.75
N LEU A 179 2.94 -13.85 -5.78
CA LEU A 179 3.34 -13.89 -4.39
C LEU A 179 4.40 -14.98 -4.18
N GLU A 180 4.18 -16.17 -4.74
CA GLU A 180 5.13 -17.28 -4.63
C GLU A 180 6.48 -16.96 -5.27
N LEU A 181 6.49 -16.34 -6.46
CA LEU A 181 7.74 -15.91 -7.11
C LEU A 181 8.51 -14.88 -6.28
N LEU A 182 7.81 -13.89 -5.71
CA LEU A 182 8.45 -12.90 -4.84
C LEU A 182 8.93 -13.52 -3.53
N GLN A 183 8.21 -14.50 -2.95
CA GLN A 183 8.62 -15.21 -1.74
C GLN A 183 9.89 -16.03 -1.95
N GLU A 184 9.99 -16.73 -3.08
CA GLU A 184 11.20 -17.44 -3.49
C GLU A 184 12.38 -16.47 -3.64
N ALA A 185 12.15 -15.32 -4.28
CA ALA A 185 13.16 -14.29 -4.45
C ALA A 185 13.60 -13.66 -3.11
N MET A 186 12.67 -13.37 -2.20
CA MET A 186 12.98 -12.86 -0.85
C MET A 186 13.81 -13.87 -0.05
N LEU A 187 13.40 -15.14 -0.05
CA LEU A 187 14.12 -16.21 0.64
C LEU A 187 15.55 -16.37 0.12
N ALA A 188 15.72 -16.38 -1.20
CA ALA A 188 17.02 -16.50 -1.85
C ALA A 188 17.97 -15.32 -1.53
N ASN A 189 17.42 -14.17 -1.13
CA ASN A 189 18.18 -12.96 -0.79
C ASN A 189 18.21 -12.67 0.71
N GLY A 190 17.79 -13.63 1.56
CA GLY A 190 17.85 -13.49 3.02
C GLY A 190 16.95 -12.40 3.59
N ILE A 191 15.85 -12.08 2.90
CA ILE A 191 14.83 -11.15 3.39
C ILE A 191 13.81 -11.95 4.19
N ASP A 192 13.70 -11.64 5.49
CA ASP A 192 12.73 -12.29 6.36
C ASP A 192 11.30 -11.87 5.98
N PHE A 193 10.42 -12.85 5.78
CA PHE A 193 9.00 -12.60 5.55
C PHE A 193 8.12 -13.63 6.27
N VAL A 194 6.86 -13.26 6.49
CA VAL A 194 5.81 -14.16 6.95
C VAL A 194 4.59 -14.06 6.02
N ASN A 195 4.25 -15.19 5.40
CA ASN A 195 2.98 -15.34 4.70
C ASN A 195 1.90 -15.71 5.71
N LEU A 196 0.95 -14.81 5.95
CA LEU A 196 -0.04 -15.00 7.00
C LEU A 196 -1.17 -15.97 6.61
N LYS A 197 -1.25 -16.38 5.35
CA LYS A 197 -2.32 -17.26 4.84
C LYS A 197 -2.53 -18.52 5.68
N GLN A 198 -1.46 -19.28 5.95
CA GLN A 198 -1.59 -20.55 6.66
C GLN A 198 -2.02 -20.32 8.12
N LYS A 199 -1.49 -19.27 8.76
CA LYS A 199 -1.86 -18.88 10.13
C LYS A 199 -3.33 -18.46 10.22
N GLU A 200 -3.81 -17.71 9.23
CA GLU A 200 -5.22 -17.30 9.10
C GLU A 200 -6.15 -18.49 8.88
N ILE A 201 -5.76 -19.48 8.06
CA ILE A 201 -6.54 -20.72 7.87
C ILE A 201 -6.63 -21.51 9.17
N GLU A 202 -5.52 -21.65 9.91
CA GLU A 202 -5.50 -22.32 11.21
C GLU A 202 -6.39 -21.59 12.22
N ALA A 203 -6.27 -20.27 12.29
CA ALA A 203 -7.07 -19.44 13.17
C ALA A 203 -8.56 -19.47 12.79
N LYS A 204 -8.92 -19.49 11.50
CA LYS A 204 -10.29 -19.72 11.03
C LYS A 204 -10.87 -21.03 11.56
N ASN A 205 -10.08 -22.10 11.55
CA ASN A 205 -10.52 -23.41 12.01
C ASN A 205 -10.63 -23.54 13.54
N ILE A 206 -9.94 -22.69 14.30
CA ILE A 206 -9.89 -22.71 15.76
C ILE A 206 -10.70 -21.55 16.33
N LEU A 207 -10.19 -20.32 16.19
CA LEU A 207 -10.81 -19.10 16.70
C LEU A 207 -12.12 -18.79 15.98
N GLY A 208 -12.19 -19.08 14.67
CA GLY A 208 -13.37 -18.82 13.86
C GLY A 208 -14.61 -19.56 14.35
N LYS A 209 -14.44 -20.80 14.81
CA LYS A 209 -15.51 -21.61 15.42
C LYS A 209 -16.00 -21.05 16.76
N GLN A 210 -15.12 -20.39 17.51
CA GLN A 210 -15.43 -19.88 18.84
C GLN A 210 -16.04 -18.48 18.80
N TYR A 211 -15.47 -17.60 17.97
CA TYR A 211 -15.72 -16.16 18.02
C TYR A 211 -16.37 -15.59 16.75
N GLY A 212 -16.47 -16.38 15.68
CA GLY A 212 -17.00 -15.97 14.37
C GLY A 212 -15.89 -15.70 13.35
N ASP A 213 -16.28 -15.26 12.16
CA ASP A 213 -15.35 -15.09 11.03
C ASP A 213 -14.17 -14.16 11.34
N LEU A 214 -13.03 -14.39 10.68
CA LEU A 214 -11.81 -13.58 10.81
C LEU A 214 -11.84 -12.37 9.87
N TYR A 215 -12.69 -12.42 8.85
CA TYR A 215 -12.91 -11.33 7.90
C TYR A 215 -14.36 -10.86 7.96
N LEU A 216 -14.56 -9.58 7.68
CA LEU A 216 -15.89 -8.98 7.60
C LEU A 216 -16.54 -9.36 6.26
N LYS A 217 -17.80 -9.81 6.29
CA LYS A 217 -18.54 -10.22 5.08
C LYS A 217 -18.66 -9.10 4.06
N GLY A 218 -19.02 -7.90 4.54
CA GLY A 218 -19.27 -6.71 3.73
C GLY A 218 -18.04 -5.83 3.48
N ASP A 219 -16.85 -6.23 3.95
CA ASP A 219 -15.61 -5.45 3.89
C ASP A 219 -14.52 -6.15 3.08
N SER A 220 -13.45 -5.45 2.71
CA SER A 220 -12.27 -6.06 2.11
C SER A 220 -11.25 -6.59 3.14
N HIS A 221 -11.38 -6.19 4.42
CA HIS A 221 -10.38 -6.43 5.48
C HIS A 221 -10.72 -7.60 6.40
N TRP A 222 -9.68 -8.08 7.10
CA TRP A 222 -9.86 -8.84 8.34
C TRP A 222 -10.53 -7.99 9.43
N ASN A 223 -11.07 -8.62 10.46
CA ASN A 223 -11.41 -7.95 11.71
C ASN A 223 -10.27 -8.13 12.74
N TYR A 224 -10.50 -7.72 13.99
CA TYR A 224 -9.49 -7.89 15.05
C TYR A 224 -9.11 -9.35 15.30
N LEU A 225 -9.98 -10.33 15.02
CA LEU A 225 -9.68 -11.75 15.21
C LEU A 225 -8.67 -12.25 14.16
N GLY A 226 -8.82 -11.87 12.89
CA GLY A 226 -7.81 -12.14 11.86
C GLY A 226 -6.49 -11.44 12.16
N ALA A 227 -6.54 -10.15 12.48
CA ALA A 227 -5.36 -9.40 12.89
C ALA A 227 -4.65 -9.99 14.13
N TYR A 228 -5.35 -10.70 15.02
CA TYR A 228 -4.73 -11.44 16.11
C TYR A 228 -3.89 -12.63 15.62
N ALA A 229 -4.41 -13.39 14.64
CA ALA A 229 -3.66 -14.46 14.00
C ALA A 229 -2.38 -13.94 13.35
N ALA A 230 -2.49 -12.80 12.65
CA ALA A 230 -1.34 -12.08 12.09
C ALA A 230 -0.32 -11.69 13.17
N TYR A 231 -0.77 -11.06 14.25
CA TYR A 231 0.08 -10.70 15.39
C TYR A 231 0.79 -11.91 16.00
N GLN A 232 0.11 -13.04 16.18
CA GLN A 232 0.74 -14.25 16.73
C GLN A 232 1.92 -14.72 15.88
N ALA A 233 1.79 -14.70 14.55
CA ALA A 233 2.89 -15.08 13.66
C ALA A 233 4.06 -14.08 13.73
N ILE A 234 3.77 -12.78 13.87
CA ILE A 234 4.81 -11.75 14.04
C ILE A 234 5.48 -11.87 15.41
N SER A 235 4.73 -12.18 16.47
CA SER A 235 5.26 -12.47 17.81
C SER A 235 6.21 -13.67 17.78
N ASP A 236 5.88 -14.73 17.03
CA ASP A 236 6.76 -15.88 16.81
C ASP A 236 8.09 -15.46 16.15
N TYR A 237 8.03 -14.54 15.18
CA TYR A 237 9.22 -13.97 14.55
C TYR A 237 10.04 -13.10 15.53
N MET A 238 9.39 -12.24 16.30
CA MET A 238 10.05 -11.38 17.31
C MET A 238 10.90 -12.21 18.27
N LEU A 239 10.34 -13.30 18.80
CA LEU A 239 11.06 -14.20 19.71
C LEU A 239 12.27 -14.87 19.04
N LYS A 240 12.15 -15.29 17.77
CA LYS A 240 13.27 -15.87 17.01
C LYS A 240 14.42 -14.87 16.80
N LYS A 241 14.13 -13.57 16.77
CA LYS A 241 15.12 -12.50 16.65
C LYS A 241 15.59 -11.95 18.01
N GLY A 242 15.17 -12.56 19.12
CA GLY A 242 15.58 -12.17 20.47
C GLY A 242 14.86 -10.91 21.00
N LEU A 243 13.79 -10.46 20.35
CA LEU A 243 12.96 -9.35 20.82
C LEU A 243 11.97 -9.84 21.88
N GLN A 244 11.60 -8.97 22.82
CA GLN A 244 10.56 -9.28 23.81
C GLN A 244 9.19 -9.24 23.14
N SER A 245 8.40 -10.29 23.34
CA SER A 245 6.96 -10.30 23.07
C SER A 245 6.23 -10.84 24.29
N ARG A 246 5.12 -10.21 24.68
CA ARG A 246 4.35 -10.65 25.85
C ARG A 246 3.46 -11.84 25.53
N ARG A 247 3.29 -12.18 24.23
CA ARG A 247 2.40 -13.25 23.74
C ARG A 247 1.03 -13.21 24.42
N LEU A 248 0.43 -12.03 24.44
CA LEU A 248 -0.86 -11.84 25.09
C LEU A 248 -1.91 -12.78 24.47
N GLN A 249 -2.66 -13.44 25.34
CA GLN A 249 -3.82 -14.24 24.97
C GLN A 249 -5.06 -13.38 25.13
N PHE A 250 -5.89 -13.34 24.10
CA PHE A 250 -7.11 -12.55 24.08
C PHE A 250 -8.33 -13.44 24.01
N ASN A 251 -9.29 -13.19 24.90
CA ASN A 251 -10.67 -13.55 24.64
C ASN A 251 -11.31 -12.47 23.77
N PHE A 252 -12.42 -12.80 23.11
CA PHE A 252 -13.10 -11.87 22.24
C PHE A 252 -14.57 -11.71 22.61
N ILE A 253 -15.01 -10.46 22.64
CA ILE A 253 -16.40 -10.07 22.87
C ILE A 253 -17.09 -10.02 21.51
N ARG A 254 -18.11 -10.86 21.32
CA ARG A 254 -18.89 -10.91 20.07
C ARG A 254 -19.54 -9.56 19.79
N ARG A 255 -19.35 -9.08 18.57
CA ARG A 255 -19.95 -7.85 18.04
C ARG A 255 -20.27 -8.04 16.57
N GLN A 256 -21.15 -7.18 16.04
CA GLN A 256 -21.50 -7.14 14.63
C GLN A 256 -21.48 -5.70 14.12
N THR A 257 -21.22 -5.54 12.83
CA THR A 257 -21.33 -4.28 12.09
C THR A 257 -22.07 -4.50 10.78
N THR A 258 -22.75 -3.46 10.29
CA THR A 258 -23.41 -3.42 8.98
C THR A 258 -22.79 -2.42 8.01
N TYR A 259 -21.83 -1.63 8.49
CA TYR A 259 -21.12 -0.63 7.67
C TYR A 259 -19.68 -1.08 7.47
N SER A 260 -19.26 -1.16 6.21
CA SER A 260 -17.98 -1.70 5.77
C SER A 260 -17.63 -1.24 4.35
N ASP A 261 -16.37 -1.43 3.95
CA ASP A 261 -15.78 -0.98 2.69
C ASP A 261 -16.61 -1.36 1.43
N LEU A 262 -16.86 -2.66 1.20
CA LEU A 262 -17.55 -3.13 -0.01
C LEU A 262 -19.05 -2.83 0.02
N THR A 263 -19.68 -2.86 1.19
CA THR A 263 -21.06 -2.40 1.37
C THR A 263 -21.22 -0.92 1.02
N ASN A 264 -20.19 -0.09 1.23
CA ASN A 264 -20.21 1.32 0.81
C ASN A 264 -20.11 1.46 -0.70
N PHE A 265 -19.25 0.67 -1.37
CA PHE A 265 -19.16 0.69 -2.84
C PHE A 265 -20.52 0.38 -3.48
N LEU A 266 -21.25 -0.57 -2.89
CA LEU A 266 -22.56 -1.01 -3.33
C LEU A 266 -23.72 -0.26 -2.66
N GLN A 267 -23.47 0.64 -1.72
CA GLN A 267 -24.53 1.33 -0.94
C GLN A 267 -25.57 0.38 -0.31
N LEU A 268 -25.11 -0.78 0.16
CA LEU A 268 -25.93 -1.77 0.88
C LEU A 268 -25.80 -1.56 2.38
N THR A 269 -26.89 -1.66 3.13
CA THR A 269 -26.91 -1.41 4.59
C THR A 269 -27.38 -2.59 5.42
N HIS A 270 -27.71 -3.72 4.77
CA HIS A 270 -28.30 -4.89 5.43
C HIS A 270 -27.31 -6.04 5.67
N ILE A 271 -26.15 -6.04 5.00
CA ILE A 271 -25.14 -7.10 5.14
C ILE A 271 -24.48 -6.98 6.51
N LYS A 272 -24.61 -8.03 7.32
CA LYS A 272 -24.03 -8.09 8.67
C LYS A 272 -22.69 -8.81 8.64
N SER A 273 -21.69 -8.22 9.27
CA SER A 273 -20.37 -8.81 9.46
C SER A 273 -20.13 -9.10 10.94
N ASN A 274 -19.57 -10.27 11.24
CA ASN A 274 -19.03 -10.59 12.55
C ASN A 274 -17.76 -9.74 12.77
N ASN A 275 -17.72 -8.95 13.84
CA ASN A 275 -16.60 -8.05 14.16
C ASN A 275 -16.20 -8.16 15.64
N PRO A 276 -15.88 -9.36 16.14
CA PRO A 276 -15.49 -9.56 17.54
C PRO A 276 -14.34 -8.63 17.94
N LEU A 277 -14.44 -8.03 19.12
CA LEU A 277 -13.41 -7.16 19.68
C LEU A 277 -12.63 -7.88 20.78
N PRO A 278 -11.32 -7.69 20.89
CA PRO A 278 -10.52 -8.18 22.00
C PRO A 278 -11.09 -7.73 23.35
N ASP A 279 -11.13 -8.64 24.33
CA ASP A 279 -11.46 -8.28 25.71
C ASP A 279 -10.25 -7.61 26.37
N VAL A 280 -10.39 -6.30 26.62
CA VAL A 280 -9.35 -5.45 27.22
C VAL A 280 -9.45 -5.35 28.74
N SER A 281 -10.45 -6.00 29.38
CA SER A 281 -10.71 -5.85 30.83
C SER A 281 -9.52 -6.19 31.72
N ASN A 282 -8.66 -7.12 31.28
CA ASN A 282 -7.46 -7.54 32.00
C ASN A 282 -6.18 -6.85 31.51
N LEU A 283 -6.28 -5.94 30.55
CA LEU A 283 -5.12 -5.21 30.04
C LEU A 283 -4.93 -3.90 30.80
N LYS A 284 -3.66 -3.61 31.12
CA LYS A 284 -3.25 -2.27 31.53
C LYS A 284 -2.91 -1.49 30.27
N ILE A 285 -3.79 -0.58 29.88
CA ILE A 285 -3.63 0.27 28.70
C ILE A 285 -3.54 1.72 29.19
N ASP A 286 -2.42 2.37 28.90
CA ASP A 286 -2.24 3.81 29.11
C ASP A 286 -1.77 4.45 27.79
N LEU A 287 -2.66 4.44 26.80
CA LEU A 287 -2.34 4.77 25.41
C LEU A 287 -2.44 6.27 25.11
N PHE A 288 -1.43 6.79 24.42
CA PHE A 288 -1.33 8.15 23.90
C PHE A 288 -0.87 8.12 22.45
N GLY A 289 -1.42 9.04 21.67
CA GLY A 289 -0.98 9.29 20.30
C GLY A 289 -0.14 10.55 20.26
N ARG A 290 0.98 10.53 19.52
CA ARG A 290 1.81 11.72 19.30
C ARG A 290 1.96 11.98 17.80
N ASP A 291 1.58 13.18 17.38
CA ASP A 291 1.77 13.62 16.01
C ASP A 291 3.20 14.11 15.75
N ILE A 292 3.48 14.44 14.49
CA ILE A 292 4.81 14.90 14.08
C ILE A 292 5.26 16.21 14.76
N ALA A 293 4.32 17.06 15.18
CA ALA A 293 4.62 18.30 15.89
C ALA A 293 4.89 18.04 17.39
N GLY A 294 4.80 16.79 17.83
CA GLY A 294 5.00 16.40 19.22
C GLY A 294 3.76 16.54 20.10
N LYS A 295 2.59 16.85 19.51
CA LYS A 295 1.36 17.01 20.28
C LYS A 295 0.86 15.64 20.72
N GLU A 296 0.80 15.43 22.03
CA GLU A 296 0.21 14.22 22.62
C GLU A 296 -1.31 14.35 22.78
N THR A 297 -2.02 13.25 22.53
CA THR A 297 -3.47 13.13 22.77
C THR A 297 -3.77 11.77 23.38
N LYS A 298 -4.62 11.72 24.40
CA LYS A 298 -5.06 10.46 25.00
C LYS A 298 -5.93 9.69 24.00
N LEU A 299 -5.64 8.40 23.80
CA LEU A 299 -6.38 7.55 22.87
C LEU A 299 -7.27 6.56 23.63
N THR A 300 -8.32 6.10 22.96
CA THR A 300 -9.12 4.96 23.43
C THR A 300 -8.42 3.63 23.14
N ASP A 301 -8.84 2.55 23.81
CA ASP A 301 -8.14 1.27 23.78
C ASP A 301 -7.92 0.69 22.37
N PHE A 302 -8.86 0.92 21.45
CA PHE A 302 -8.80 0.41 20.07
C PHE A 302 -8.37 1.48 19.04
N GLN A 303 -8.13 2.71 19.47
CA GLN A 303 -7.77 3.78 18.56
C GLN A 303 -6.27 3.76 18.27
N GLY A 304 -5.91 3.38 17.04
CA GLY A 304 -4.53 3.43 16.56
C GLY A 304 -4.22 4.60 15.62
N ASN A 305 -5.23 5.39 15.23
CA ASN A 305 -5.15 6.44 14.21
C ASN A 305 -5.99 7.67 14.63
N PRO A 306 -5.47 8.91 14.56
CA PRO A 306 -6.25 10.12 14.77
C PRO A 306 -7.36 10.24 13.71
N ASN A 307 -8.61 10.13 14.15
CA ASN A 307 -9.81 10.39 13.33
C ASN A 307 -9.97 9.53 12.05
N GLY A 308 -9.30 8.37 11.95
CA GLY A 308 -9.42 7.47 10.80
C GLY A 308 -8.78 8.02 9.52
N VAL A 309 -7.77 8.90 9.62
CA VAL A 309 -7.11 9.53 8.47
C VAL A 309 -5.93 8.67 8.00
N ILE A 310 -5.74 8.51 6.69
CA ILE A 310 -4.55 7.82 6.15
C ILE A 310 -3.27 8.48 6.69
N LEU A 311 -2.41 7.69 7.36
CA LEU A 311 -1.19 8.14 8.01
C LEU A 311 -0.06 8.42 7.00
N VAL A 312 -0.18 9.52 6.26
CA VAL A 312 0.85 9.99 5.31
C VAL A 312 2.08 10.61 6.00
N ALA A 313 2.01 10.81 7.31
CA ALA A 313 3.11 11.19 8.18
C ALA A 313 3.22 10.20 9.35
N PRO A 314 4.40 10.03 9.96
CA PRO A 314 4.57 9.12 11.09
C PRO A 314 3.74 9.58 12.29
N TYR A 315 3.08 8.62 12.93
CA TYR A 315 2.27 8.82 14.13
C TYR A 315 2.66 7.80 15.21
N GLU A 316 3.04 8.28 16.39
CA GLU A 316 3.45 7.41 17.49
C GLU A 316 2.24 6.99 18.31
N ASN A 317 2.11 5.68 18.58
CA ASN A 317 1.19 5.14 19.57
C ASN A 317 2.01 4.65 20.77
N ILE A 318 1.94 5.40 21.87
CA ILE A 318 2.74 5.22 23.06
C ILE A 318 1.87 4.63 24.17
N ASN A 319 2.16 3.41 24.59
CA ASN A 319 1.47 2.78 25.71
C ASN A 319 2.34 2.85 26.97
N LYS A 320 2.08 3.86 27.81
CA LYS A 320 2.87 4.16 29.03
C LYS A 320 2.74 3.08 30.11
N ALA A 321 1.81 2.12 29.95
CA ALA A 321 1.71 0.95 30.82
C ALA A 321 2.76 -0.14 30.49
N ILE A 322 3.40 -0.08 29.32
CA ILE A 322 4.42 -1.03 28.89
C ILE A 322 5.78 -0.60 29.43
N LYS A 323 6.50 -1.56 30.01
CA LYS A 323 7.82 -1.30 30.63
C LYS A 323 9.00 -1.63 29.72
N ASN A 324 8.81 -2.49 28.72
CA ASN A 324 9.84 -2.69 27.70
C ASN A 324 9.96 -1.38 26.93
N LYS A 325 11.16 -0.83 26.74
CA LYS A 325 11.32 0.44 25.99
C LYS A 325 11.36 0.19 24.47
N GLN A 326 10.77 -0.92 24.01
CA GLN A 326 10.86 -1.32 22.62
C GLN A 326 9.99 -0.42 21.75
N THR A 327 10.52 -0.09 20.57
CA THR A 327 9.86 0.68 19.53
C THR A 327 9.71 -0.16 18.26
N CYS A 328 8.49 -0.27 17.75
CA CYS A 328 8.24 -0.85 16.43
C CYS A 328 7.93 0.24 15.41
N LEU A 329 8.58 0.21 14.25
CA LEU A 329 8.16 0.96 13.06
C LEU A 329 7.27 0.06 12.20
N LEU A 330 5.96 0.32 12.23
CA LEU A 330 4.95 -0.39 11.44
C LEU A 330 4.61 0.42 10.17
N ILE A 331 5.16 -0.02 9.05
CA ILE A 331 4.89 0.51 7.71
C ILE A 331 3.79 -0.37 7.11
N GLY A 332 2.56 0.11 7.09
CA GLY A 332 1.39 -0.73 6.78
C GLY A 332 0.45 -0.13 5.75
N ASP A 333 -0.45 -0.94 5.19
CA ASP A 333 -1.66 -0.40 4.56
C ASP A 333 -2.83 -0.40 5.54
N SER A 334 -4.08 -0.44 5.06
CA SER A 334 -5.27 -0.47 5.91
C SER A 334 -5.40 -1.76 6.73
N PHE A 335 -4.77 -2.87 6.34
CA PHE A 335 -4.71 -4.09 7.15
C PHE A 335 -3.96 -3.86 8.48
N SER A 336 -2.99 -2.95 8.50
CA SER A 336 -2.25 -2.58 9.71
C SER A 336 -3.09 -1.90 10.80
N GLU A 337 -4.32 -1.44 10.50
CA GLU A 337 -5.14 -0.70 11.46
C GLU A 337 -5.54 -1.55 12.66
N SER A 338 -6.23 -2.67 12.44
CA SER A 338 -6.57 -3.61 13.51
C SER A 338 -5.33 -4.33 14.06
N LEU A 339 -4.30 -4.55 13.24
CA LEU A 339 -3.04 -5.14 13.69
C LEU A 339 -2.32 -4.27 14.72
N SER A 340 -2.39 -2.94 14.56
CA SER A 340 -1.70 -1.99 15.44
C SER A 340 -2.15 -2.09 16.90
N PHE A 341 -3.40 -2.53 17.13
CA PHE A 341 -3.91 -2.80 18.49
C PHE A 341 -3.11 -3.88 19.22
N TYR A 342 -2.51 -4.83 18.52
CA TYR A 342 -1.69 -5.83 19.19
C TYR A 342 -0.27 -5.31 19.44
N PHE A 343 0.23 -4.44 18.56
CA PHE A 343 1.58 -3.89 18.64
C PHE A 343 1.73 -2.88 19.78
N HIS A 344 0.80 -1.95 19.96
CA HIS A 344 0.86 -1.04 21.12
C HIS A 344 0.60 -1.75 22.47
N ASN A 345 0.31 -3.05 22.43
CA ASN A 345 0.21 -3.97 23.56
C ASN A 345 1.40 -4.96 23.58
N ASP A 346 2.47 -4.72 22.86
CA ASP A 346 3.72 -5.46 22.98
C ASP A 346 4.93 -4.52 23.02
N PHE A 347 4.79 -3.33 22.43
CA PHE A 347 5.78 -2.27 22.37
C PHE A 347 5.35 -1.09 23.23
N TYR A 348 6.32 -0.42 23.87
CA TYR A 348 6.06 0.89 24.48
C TYR A 348 5.71 1.94 23.44
N ASN A 349 6.36 1.90 22.27
CA ASN A 349 6.08 2.81 21.17
C ASN A 349 5.83 2.04 19.87
N THR A 350 4.72 2.30 19.20
CA THR A 350 4.47 1.83 17.83
C THR A 350 4.36 3.03 16.92
N VAL A 351 5.40 3.28 16.13
CA VAL A 351 5.42 4.32 15.10
C VAL A 351 4.74 3.77 13.87
N ARG A 352 3.62 4.37 13.49
CA ARG A 352 2.83 3.95 12.33
C ARG A 352 3.02 4.91 11.18
N ILE A 353 3.12 4.37 9.97
CA ILE A 353 3.08 5.16 8.73
C ILE A 353 2.47 4.32 7.61
N HIS A 354 1.71 4.95 6.73
CA HIS A 354 1.12 4.28 5.58
C HIS A 354 2.19 3.98 4.53
N SER A 355 2.13 2.79 3.91
CA SER A 355 3.05 2.36 2.85
C SER A 355 3.02 3.25 1.61
N GLY A 356 1.88 3.92 1.36
CA GLY A 356 1.70 4.92 0.30
C GLY A 356 2.06 6.36 0.69
N ASN A 357 2.79 6.59 1.79
CA ASN A 357 3.25 7.94 2.14
C ASN A 357 4.17 8.51 1.05
N THR A 358 4.16 9.83 0.89
CA THR A 358 4.95 10.56 -0.12
C THR A 358 5.86 11.62 0.48
N SER A 359 6.07 11.60 1.79
CA SER A 359 6.89 12.61 2.49
C SER A 359 8.05 12.05 3.31
N TRP A 360 8.04 10.77 3.68
CA TRP A 360 9.01 10.19 4.61
C TRP A 360 9.79 9.04 3.99
N ASN A 361 11.12 9.09 4.05
CA ASN A 361 11.96 7.96 3.66
C ASN A 361 12.34 7.12 4.89
N LEU A 362 12.80 5.89 4.65
CA LEU A 362 13.07 4.93 5.73
C LEU A 362 14.23 5.38 6.63
N SER A 363 15.27 6.00 6.05
CA SER A 363 16.44 6.46 6.80
C SER A 363 16.08 7.53 7.83
N ASP A 364 15.29 8.53 7.44
CA ASP A 364 14.83 9.56 8.37
C ASP A 364 13.96 8.98 9.50
N LEU A 365 13.13 7.97 9.20
CA LEU A 365 12.32 7.28 10.20
C LEU A 365 13.19 6.47 11.18
N ILE A 366 14.19 5.75 10.68
CA ILE A 366 15.15 5.01 11.52
C ILE A 366 15.93 5.96 12.42
N GLN A 367 16.46 7.05 11.84
CA GLN A 367 17.24 8.04 12.59
C GLN A 367 16.41 8.75 13.64
N LYS A 368 15.13 9.06 13.35
CA LYS A 368 14.26 9.80 14.26
C LYS A 368 13.72 8.95 15.41
N TYR A 369 13.34 7.70 15.12
CA TYR A 369 12.59 6.88 16.07
C TYR A 369 13.36 5.70 16.65
N HIS A 370 14.53 5.37 16.11
CA HIS A 370 15.39 4.27 16.57
C HIS A 370 14.62 2.96 16.84
N PRO A 371 13.93 2.40 15.82
CA PRO A 371 13.09 1.23 16.05
C PRO A 371 13.93 -0.02 16.35
N ASP A 372 13.44 -0.87 17.25
CA ASP A 372 13.97 -2.20 17.54
C ASP A 372 13.46 -3.26 16.55
N LEU A 373 12.38 -2.94 15.83
CA LEU A 373 11.80 -3.78 14.80
C LEU A 373 11.18 -2.92 13.71
N ILE A 374 11.39 -3.27 12.45
CA ILE A 374 10.64 -2.73 11.32
C ILE A 374 9.75 -3.83 10.76
N VAL A 375 8.45 -3.58 10.73
CA VAL A 375 7.46 -4.44 10.07
C VAL A 375 6.90 -3.71 8.86
N TYR A 376 7.13 -4.26 7.67
CA TYR A 376 6.44 -3.88 6.46
C TYR A 376 5.24 -4.80 6.25
N GLU A 377 4.05 -4.31 6.59
CA GLU A 377 2.78 -5.00 6.40
C GLU A 377 2.17 -4.57 5.05
N LYS A 378 1.76 -5.55 4.24
CA LYS A 378 1.03 -5.29 3.00
C LYS A 378 0.12 -6.46 2.65
N VAL A 379 -1.06 -6.14 2.12
CA VAL A 379 -1.93 -7.15 1.50
C VAL A 379 -1.33 -7.68 0.19
N GLU A 380 -1.48 -8.99 -0.05
CA GLU A 380 -0.81 -9.70 -1.13
C GLU A 380 -1.07 -9.13 -2.53
N ARG A 381 -2.31 -8.70 -2.83
CA ARG A 381 -2.67 -8.10 -4.13
C ARG A 381 -1.87 -6.84 -4.46
N ASP A 382 -1.48 -6.09 -3.44
CA ASP A 382 -0.78 -4.82 -3.58
C ASP A 382 0.74 -4.97 -3.37
N LEU A 383 1.24 -6.18 -3.10
CA LEU A 383 2.62 -6.37 -2.68
C LEU A 383 3.63 -5.90 -3.74
N LEU A 384 3.29 -5.99 -5.03
CA LEU A 384 4.13 -5.51 -6.13
C LEU A 384 4.00 -4.00 -6.42
N TYR A 385 3.05 -3.30 -5.80
CA TYR A 385 2.88 -1.88 -6.07
C TYR A 385 4.07 -1.05 -5.53
N PRO A 386 4.42 0.07 -6.21
CA PRO A 386 5.54 0.91 -5.83
C PRO A 386 5.42 1.51 -4.42
N LEU A 387 6.55 1.56 -3.73
CA LEU A 387 6.70 2.24 -2.43
C LEU A 387 7.33 3.63 -2.67
N VAL A 388 6.56 4.54 -3.26
CA VAL A 388 7.05 5.79 -3.87
C VAL A 388 8.15 6.50 -3.07
N ASN A 389 7.94 6.81 -1.79
CA ASN A 389 8.96 7.54 -1.02
C ASN A 389 10.08 6.71 -0.41
N PHE A 390 9.89 5.40 -0.29
CA PHE A 390 10.98 4.49 0.05
C PHE A 390 11.87 4.17 -1.17
N GLN A 391 11.55 4.76 -2.34
CA GLN A 391 12.22 4.56 -3.64
C GLN A 391 12.77 5.86 -4.26
N ILE A 392 12.68 7.01 -3.58
CA ILE A 392 13.14 8.30 -4.11
C ILE A 392 14.50 8.68 -3.55
N THR A 393 14.68 8.59 -2.24
CA THR A 393 15.94 8.94 -1.58
C THR A 393 16.94 7.82 -1.81
N ALA A 394 18.14 8.17 -2.27
CA ALA A 394 19.26 7.24 -2.28
C ALA A 394 19.85 7.20 -0.88
N HIS A 395 20.05 6.00 -0.35
CA HIS A 395 20.54 5.83 1.01
C HIS A 395 22.04 5.59 1.01
N GLN A 396 22.76 6.28 1.90
CA GLN A 396 24.17 6.00 2.10
C GLN A 396 24.32 4.59 2.66
N VAL A 397 25.26 3.82 2.11
CA VAL A 397 25.51 2.44 2.51
C VAL A 397 26.96 2.24 2.94
N ASN A 398 27.16 1.35 3.91
CA ASN A 398 28.47 0.82 4.24
C ASN A 398 28.85 -0.21 3.17
N PHE A 399 29.54 0.25 2.13
CA PHE A 399 29.92 -0.59 1.01
C PHE A 399 31.27 -1.30 1.26
N PRO A 400 31.37 -2.63 1.07
CA PRO A 400 32.63 -3.33 1.20
C PRO A 400 33.65 -2.83 0.16
N LYS A 401 34.94 -2.91 0.47
CA LYS A 401 35.99 -2.43 -0.46
C LYS A 401 35.81 -3.08 -1.85
N ILE A 402 35.76 -2.25 -2.89
CA ILE A 402 35.68 -2.72 -4.29
C ILE A 402 36.87 -3.66 -4.56
N PRO A 403 36.62 -4.88 -5.11
CA PRO A 403 37.68 -5.82 -5.45
C PRO A 403 38.73 -5.19 -6.38
N LYS A 404 40.00 -5.56 -6.21
CA LYS A 404 41.10 -5.04 -7.06
C LYS A 404 40.92 -5.36 -8.54
N GLN A 405 40.23 -6.45 -8.87
CA GLN A 405 39.86 -6.85 -10.24
C GLN A 405 38.35 -6.69 -10.40
N ALA A 406 37.88 -5.44 -10.41
CA ALA A 406 36.48 -5.14 -10.70
C ALA A 406 36.19 -5.37 -12.19
N PHE A 407 34.99 -5.84 -12.49
CA PHE A 407 34.53 -6.02 -13.87
C PHE A 407 34.26 -4.68 -14.56
N ALA A 408 34.37 -4.67 -15.89
CA ALA A 408 33.97 -3.51 -16.68
C ALA A 408 32.46 -3.28 -16.55
N VAL A 409 32.07 -2.02 -16.40
CA VAL A 409 30.67 -1.58 -16.34
C VAL A 409 30.38 -0.72 -17.57
N ASN A 410 29.26 -1.00 -18.24
CA ASN A 410 28.67 -0.09 -19.21
C ASN A 410 27.66 0.79 -18.46
N GLY A 411 27.79 2.10 -18.58
CA GLY A 411 26.86 3.00 -17.90
C GLY A 411 27.02 4.46 -18.29
N GLN A 412 26.02 5.26 -17.92
CA GLN A 412 26.00 6.70 -18.12
C GLN A 412 25.11 7.36 -17.07
N ILE A 413 25.48 8.58 -16.67
CA ILE A 413 24.60 9.48 -15.95
C ILE A 413 23.88 10.38 -16.96
N ASP A 414 22.55 10.27 -17.01
CA ASP A 414 21.71 11.14 -17.83
C ASP A 414 21.49 12.50 -17.15
N LYS A 415 21.43 12.50 -15.81
CA LYS A 415 21.15 13.68 -15.00
C LYS A 415 21.95 13.64 -13.71
N PHE A 416 22.71 14.71 -13.44
CA PHE A 416 23.33 14.99 -12.16
C PHE A 416 23.03 16.45 -11.79
N LYS A 417 21.93 16.68 -11.09
CA LYS A 417 21.46 18.03 -10.75
C LYS A 417 21.78 18.32 -9.28
N ILE A 418 22.63 19.31 -9.04
CA ILE A 418 22.93 19.82 -7.70
C ILE A 418 21.95 20.95 -7.39
N GLU A 419 21.24 20.82 -6.29
CA GLU A 419 20.34 21.81 -5.71
C GLU A 419 20.83 22.15 -4.28
N PRO A 420 20.38 23.26 -3.67
CA PRO A 420 20.87 23.68 -2.36
C PRO A 420 20.71 22.64 -1.25
N ASP A 421 19.63 21.85 -1.29
CA ASP A 421 19.25 20.87 -0.27
C ASP A 421 19.53 19.42 -0.69
N LYS A 422 19.74 19.15 -1.98
CA LYS A 422 19.83 17.79 -2.52
C LYS A 422 20.57 17.68 -3.85
N ILE A 423 20.93 16.46 -4.22
CA ILE A 423 21.48 16.09 -5.51
C ILE A 423 20.56 15.04 -6.14
N THR A 424 20.00 15.34 -7.30
CA THR A 424 19.20 14.37 -8.06
C THR A 424 20.07 13.70 -9.12
N VAL A 425 20.16 12.38 -9.06
CA VAL A 425 20.94 11.56 -10.00
C VAL A 425 20.04 10.58 -10.72
N GLN A 426 20.19 10.48 -12.05
CA GLN A 426 19.53 9.48 -12.88
C GLN A 426 20.49 8.99 -13.95
N GLY A 427 20.43 7.71 -14.27
CA GLY A 427 21.33 7.08 -15.22
C GLY A 427 20.98 5.63 -15.50
N TRP A 428 21.94 4.92 -16.06
CA TRP A 428 21.90 3.47 -16.19
C TRP A 428 23.30 2.89 -16.04
N ALA A 429 23.39 1.66 -15.52
CA ALA A 429 24.64 0.93 -15.40
C ALA A 429 24.40 -0.59 -15.34
N TYR A 430 25.21 -1.38 -16.01
CA TYR A 430 25.21 -2.84 -15.91
C TYR A 430 26.60 -3.43 -16.21
N ILE A 431 26.79 -4.70 -15.87
CA ILE A 431 27.98 -5.49 -16.22
C ILE A 431 27.63 -6.34 -17.45
N PRO A 432 28.35 -6.21 -18.59
CA PRO A 432 28.07 -7.02 -19.78
C PRO A 432 28.12 -8.52 -19.52
N GLY A 433 27.22 -9.27 -20.16
CA GLY A 433 27.06 -10.72 -20.02
C GLY A 433 26.27 -11.17 -18.78
N LEU A 434 25.91 -10.25 -17.88
CA LEU A 434 25.09 -10.54 -16.70
C LEU A 434 23.65 -10.06 -16.86
N ASP A 435 22.77 -10.60 -16.04
CA ASP A 435 21.37 -10.18 -15.95
C ASP A 435 21.26 -8.86 -15.17
N ALA A 436 20.98 -7.75 -15.85
CA ALA A 436 20.88 -6.44 -15.22
C ALA A 436 19.71 -6.34 -14.25
N GLY A 437 18.71 -7.21 -14.37
CA GLY A 437 17.61 -7.34 -13.43
C GLY A 437 18.07 -7.65 -12.01
N LYS A 438 19.12 -8.47 -11.86
CA LYS A 438 19.70 -8.87 -10.57
C LYS A 438 20.75 -7.90 -10.03
N GLY A 439 21.25 -7.00 -10.88
CA GLY A 439 22.27 -6.03 -10.50
C GLY A 439 21.72 -4.85 -9.70
N GLU A 440 22.37 -4.46 -8.62
CA GLU A 440 22.10 -3.22 -7.88
C GLU A 440 23.16 -2.17 -8.24
N VAL A 441 22.73 -0.92 -8.42
CA VAL A 441 23.62 0.19 -8.79
C VAL A 441 23.90 1.06 -7.57
N TYR A 442 25.17 1.35 -7.35
CA TYR A 442 25.65 2.25 -6.32
C TYR A 442 26.37 3.42 -6.96
N LEU A 443 26.09 4.63 -6.46
CA LEU A 443 26.85 5.82 -6.80
C LEU A 443 27.98 5.99 -5.80
N LYS A 444 29.22 5.91 -6.28
CA LYS A 444 30.41 6.21 -5.49
C LYS A 444 30.79 7.67 -5.69
N LEU A 445 30.85 8.42 -4.60
CA LEU A 445 31.30 9.80 -4.55
C LEU A 445 32.60 9.86 -3.74
N ALA A 446 33.71 10.18 -4.39
CA ALA A 446 35.02 10.23 -3.73
C ALA A 446 35.59 11.66 -3.77
N THR A 447 35.99 12.16 -2.61
CA THR A 447 36.96 13.25 -2.50
C THR A 447 38.34 12.65 -2.31
N GLY A 448 39.41 13.43 -2.49
CA GLY A 448 40.78 12.95 -2.24
C GLY A 448 41.02 12.41 -0.82
N SER A 449 40.10 12.64 0.13
CA SER A 449 40.18 12.20 1.53
C SER A 449 39.05 11.27 2.00
N GLN A 450 37.90 11.23 1.32
CA GLN A 450 36.70 10.51 1.77
C GLN A 450 35.99 9.84 0.61
N THR A 451 35.26 8.74 0.88
CA THR A 451 34.46 8.05 -0.13
C THR A 451 33.10 7.70 0.46
N TYR A 452 32.06 8.01 -0.30
CA TYR A 452 30.66 7.75 0.03
C TYR A 452 30.07 6.82 -1.02
N PHE A 453 29.19 5.92 -0.59
CA PHE A 453 28.42 5.05 -1.47
C PHE A 453 26.95 5.25 -1.21
N TYR A 454 26.18 5.44 -2.28
CA TYR A 454 24.74 5.58 -2.22
C TYR A 454 24.08 4.46 -3.01
N SER A 455 23.20 3.70 -2.36
CA SER A 455 22.34 2.74 -3.04
C SER A 455 21.33 3.49 -3.89
N MET A 456 21.32 3.22 -5.19
CA MET A 456 20.42 3.88 -6.13
C MET A 456 19.15 3.04 -6.34
N ASN A 457 18.05 3.72 -6.61
CA ASN A 457 16.75 3.08 -6.83
C ASN A 457 16.66 2.58 -8.27
N LYS A 458 16.44 1.27 -8.45
CA LYS A 458 16.26 0.64 -9.75
C LYS A 458 14.99 1.18 -10.43
N ILE A 459 15.13 1.56 -11.71
CA ILE A 459 14.01 2.02 -12.55
C ILE A 459 14.08 1.34 -13.91
N GLN A 460 12.92 1.22 -14.57
CA GLN A 460 12.88 0.78 -15.96
C GLN A 460 13.37 1.88 -16.90
N LYS A 461 14.24 1.51 -17.84
CA LYS A 461 14.75 2.34 -18.93
C LYS A 461 14.85 1.51 -20.20
N GLN A 462 13.72 1.37 -20.91
CA GLN A 462 13.62 0.52 -22.10
C GLN A 462 14.61 0.87 -23.22
N SER A 463 15.08 2.13 -23.29
CA SER A 463 16.07 2.53 -24.28
C SER A 463 17.42 1.78 -24.13
N VAL A 464 17.75 1.28 -22.94
CA VAL A 464 18.98 0.49 -22.72
C VAL A 464 18.86 -0.88 -23.40
N SER A 465 17.76 -1.60 -23.19
CA SER A 465 17.49 -2.86 -23.91
C SER A 465 17.47 -2.69 -25.43
N LEU A 466 16.96 -1.56 -25.93
CA LEU A 466 16.94 -1.29 -27.37
C LEU A 466 18.35 -1.05 -27.95
N ALA A 467 19.20 -0.34 -27.21
CA ALA A 467 20.55 0.02 -27.66
C ALA A 467 21.57 -1.13 -27.51
N PHE A 468 21.42 -1.95 -26.46
CA PHE A 468 22.43 -2.94 -26.04
C PHE A 468 21.88 -4.36 -26.00
N LYS A 469 20.86 -4.69 -26.82
CA LYS A 469 20.11 -5.95 -26.75
C LYS A 469 20.94 -7.23 -26.67
N GLN A 470 22.17 -7.22 -27.18
CA GLN A 470 23.08 -8.38 -27.20
C GLN A 470 23.97 -8.49 -25.96
N ASP A 471 23.94 -7.51 -25.05
CA ASP A 471 24.89 -7.39 -23.95
C ASP A 471 24.43 -8.11 -22.67
N GLY A 472 23.18 -8.60 -22.61
CA GLY A 472 22.67 -9.30 -21.42
C GLY A 472 21.14 -9.41 -21.36
N ASN A 473 20.64 -9.88 -20.21
CA ASN A 473 19.21 -10.01 -19.92
C ASN A 473 18.70 -8.83 -19.08
N HIS A 474 17.39 -8.54 -19.19
CA HIS A 474 16.68 -7.48 -18.45
C HIS A 474 17.41 -6.13 -18.43
N LEU A 475 18.05 -5.75 -19.54
CA LEU A 475 18.83 -4.51 -19.64
C LEU A 475 17.99 -3.24 -19.42
N ASP A 476 16.66 -3.33 -19.55
CA ASP A 476 15.73 -2.27 -19.21
C ASP A 476 15.69 -2.03 -17.69
N LEU A 477 16.13 -2.98 -16.86
CA LEU A 477 16.30 -2.84 -15.42
C LEU A 477 17.69 -2.36 -14.99
N ALA A 478 18.53 -1.94 -15.93
CA ALA A 478 19.82 -1.29 -15.66
C ALA A 478 19.66 0.19 -15.29
N GLY A 479 18.47 0.75 -15.42
CA GLY A 479 18.18 2.14 -15.06
C GLY A 479 18.24 2.36 -13.55
N PHE A 480 18.70 3.53 -13.14
CA PHE A 480 18.68 3.94 -11.74
C PHE A 480 18.31 5.41 -11.56
N SER A 481 17.78 5.72 -10.39
CA SER A 481 17.53 7.09 -9.94
C SER A 481 17.74 7.23 -8.44
N GLY A 482 17.99 8.44 -7.96
CA GLY A 482 18.10 8.67 -6.54
C GLY A 482 18.31 10.13 -6.20
N THR A 483 17.82 10.50 -5.02
CA THR A 483 18.02 11.81 -4.43
C THR A 483 18.94 11.68 -3.21
N ILE A 484 20.09 12.33 -3.24
CA ILE A 484 21.04 12.39 -2.13
C ILE A 484 20.85 13.70 -1.41
N LEU A 485 20.75 13.71 -0.08
CA LEU A 485 20.58 14.96 0.66
C LEU A 485 21.93 15.69 0.76
N ARG A 486 21.94 17.00 0.48
CA ARG A 486 23.18 17.80 0.47
C ARG A 486 23.86 17.81 1.84
N LYS A 487 23.06 17.75 2.91
CA LYS A 487 23.50 17.71 4.32
C LYS A 487 24.39 16.50 4.65
N ASP A 488 24.29 15.42 3.86
CA ASP A 488 25.03 14.17 4.10
C ASP A 488 26.42 14.15 3.43
N LEU A 489 26.79 15.23 2.73
CA LEU A 489 28.05 15.36 2.00
C LEU A 489 28.80 16.63 2.42
N SER A 490 30.12 16.54 2.61
CA SER A 490 30.95 17.72 2.84
C SER A 490 31.09 18.58 1.59
N ALA A 491 31.48 19.85 1.73
CA ALA A 491 31.93 20.66 0.59
C ALA A 491 33.22 20.06 -0.01
N GLY A 492 33.39 20.21 -1.32
CA GLY A 492 34.57 19.71 -2.04
C GLY A 492 34.29 19.30 -3.48
N THR A 493 35.35 18.87 -4.17
CA THR A 493 35.27 18.32 -5.52
C THR A 493 35.20 16.80 -5.46
N TYR A 494 34.18 16.24 -6.08
CA TYR A 494 33.88 14.81 -6.07
C TYR A 494 34.17 14.18 -7.43
N GLU A 495 34.94 13.10 -7.41
CA GLU A 495 34.97 12.12 -8.48
C GLU A 495 33.78 11.16 -8.32
N VAL A 496 33.12 10.85 -9.44
CA VAL A 496 31.93 10.01 -9.45
C VAL A 496 32.22 8.71 -10.18
N SER A 497 31.82 7.59 -9.59
CA SER A 497 31.88 6.28 -10.24
C SER A 497 30.55 5.56 -10.11
N LEU A 498 30.21 4.79 -11.14
CA LEU A 498 29.08 3.86 -11.13
C LEU A 498 29.62 2.50 -10.71
N VAL A 499 29.09 1.96 -9.62
CA VAL A 499 29.45 0.64 -9.12
C VAL A 499 28.24 -0.26 -9.28
N VAL A 500 28.42 -1.42 -9.89
CA VAL A 500 27.35 -2.40 -10.08
C VAL A 500 27.70 -3.66 -9.30
N VAL A 501 26.79 -4.10 -8.44
CA VAL A 501 26.90 -5.39 -7.73
C VAL A 501 25.86 -6.32 -8.30
N ASN A 502 26.27 -7.45 -8.85
CA ASN A 502 25.39 -8.47 -9.38
C ASN A 502 25.79 -9.81 -8.79
N ASP A 503 25.00 -10.29 -7.83
CA ASP A 503 25.33 -11.41 -6.96
C ASP A 503 26.74 -11.26 -6.34
N ASN A 504 27.69 -12.14 -6.68
CA ASN A 504 29.06 -12.11 -6.18
C ASN A 504 30.03 -11.27 -7.05
N VAL A 505 29.53 -10.65 -8.11
CA VAL A 505 30.32 -9.88 -9.07
C VAL A 505 30.19 -8.40 -8.76
N THR A 506 31.32 -7.69 -8.72
CA THR A 506 31.35 -6.22 -8.60
C THR A 506 32.09 -5.62 -9.77
N GLY A 507 31.47 -4.63 -10.42
CA GLY A 507 32.08 -3.82 -11.46
C GLY A 507 32.10 -2.35 -11.08
N GLU A 508 33.04 -1.60 -11.66
CA GLU A 508 33.16 -0.16 -11.46
C GLU A 508 33.47 0.54 -12.79
N MET A 509 32.81 1.67 -13.02
CA MET A 509 33.12 2.62 -14.09
C MET A 509 33.34 4.00 -13.49
N LYS A 510 34.56 4.52 -13.60
CA LYS A 510 34.86 5.91 -13.25
C LYS A 510 34.32 6.84 -14.34
N LEU A 511 33.59 7.88 -13.95
CA LEU A 511 33.09 8.88 -14.88
C LEU A 511 34.16 9.97 -15.12
N PRO A 512 34.20 10.57 -16.31
CA PRO A 512 35.22 11.56 -16.66
C PRO A 512 35.02 12.91 -15.94
N ASN A 513 33.80 13.21 -15.49
CA ASN A 513 33.46 14.49 -14.89
C ASN A 513 33.66 14.50 -13.38
N THR A 514 34.16 15.62 -12.86
CA THR A 514 34.16 15.93 -11.42
C THR A 514 33.08 16.95 -11.09
N TYR A 515 32.49 16.86 -9.91
CA TYR A 515 31.41 17.74 -9.47
C TYR A 515 31.81 18.50 -8.22
N MET A 516 31.72 19.82 -8.27
CA MET A 516 32.01 20.69 -7.12
C MET A 516 30.74 20.87 -6.30
N LEU A 517 30.82 20.55 -5.00
CA LEU A 517 29.77 20.84 -4.05
C LEU A 517 30.23 21.97 -3.13
N GLY A 518 29.51 23.10 -3.19
CA GLY A 518 29.73 24.30 -2.37
C GLY A 518 29.23 24.18 -0.96
#